data_AF-Q0SBT7-F1
#
_entry.id   AF-Q0SBT7-F1
#
_cell.length_a   1.000
_cell.length_b   1.000
_cell.length_c   1.000
_cell.angle_alpha   90.00
_cell.angle_beta   90.00
_cell.angle_gamma   90.00
#
_symmetry.space_group_name_H-M   'P 1'
#
loop_
_entity.id
_entity.type
_entity.pdbx_description
1 polymer ?
#
loop_
_entity_poly.entity_id
_entity_poly.type
_entity_poly.pdbx_seq_one_letter_code
_entity_poly.pdbx_strand_id
1 'polypeptide(L)'
;MVNRRSRVRSCRTTRAAEGGGCGRSASLREVGRIDDCDGISLNPTRRMAERILWMLVGGYLLVAVVVLFLTLVRFLCACVRGRPARSRRVNRSDGSVTGSAPSGVIPEFAFREADPLIYSQFWLRKQGLAVTWRNPDIHLELAAAPGVAVDASALSPDTEYRVFARIWNGSTDGPAADVEVRLSYLDFGIGGVSVPIGVDKVDVPVKGAAGSPGVAKVDWRTPPRPGHYCLQALIVWPFDANPDNNLGQHNVDVKSLNSPTARFTVPVRNTLRRAATIRLAVDGYELPPRRLCPPETPNAEERDRRARAEHEPLAHPVPAGWRVSFGGVDDQQLRLGAGEANDVEVTVTSPDGFVGRQAINVNGFESRHLIGGVTLIAEGVA
;
A
#
# COMPACT_ATOMS: atom_id res chain seq x y z
N MET A 1 29.50 43.98 43.28
CA MET A 1 29.76 45.36 42.80
C MET A 1 28.62 45.81 41.90
N VAL A 2 27.88 46.82 42.39
CA VAL A 2 27.04 47.86 41.74
C VAL A 2 26.92 47.79 40.19
N ASN A 3 25.77 47.51 39.56
CA ASN A 3 24.48 48.24 39.43
C ASN A 3 24.38 49.10 38.15
N ARG A 4 23.37 48.85 37.28
CA ARG A 4 22.47 49.86 36.67
C ARG A 4 21.40 49.18 35.78
N ARG A 5 20.15 49.12 36.26
CA ARG A 5 18.96 49.96 35.93
C ARG A 5 18.35 49.63 34.55
N SER A 6 17.23 48.93 34.44
CA SER A 6 15.83 49.21 34.87
C SER A 6 15.11 50.30 34.07
N ARG A 7 13.99 49.93 33.42
CA ARG A 7 12.67 50.58 33.59
C ARG A 7 11.53 49.74 32.99
N VAL A 8 10.62 49.40 33.89
CA VAL A 8 9.26 48.88 33.72
C VAL A 8 8.28 50.06 33.84
N ARG A 9 7.10 49.97 33.20
CA ARG A 9 5.74 50.40 33.66
C ARG A 9 4.80 50.42 32.44
N SER A 10 3.49 50.22 32.51
CA SER A 10 2.53 49.67 33.48
C SER A 10 1.14 49.87 32.86
N CYS A 11 0.24 48.92 33.07
CA CYS A 11 -1.20 48.94 32.76
C CYS A 11 -1.98 50.14 33.36
N ARG A 12 -3.13 50.50 32.76
CA ARG A 12 -4.45 50.44 33.43
C ARG A 12 -5.66 50.66 32.51
N THR A 13 -6.73 50.00 32.93
CA THR A 13 -8.12 49.81 32.46
C THR A 13 -9.13 50.89 32.91
N THR A 14 -10.25 51.03 32.18
CA THR A 14 -11.66 51.28 32.65
C THR A 14 -12.61 51.19 31.42
N ARG A 15 -13.58 50.25 31.29
CA ARG A 15 -15.04 50.29 31.62
C ARG A 15 -15.72 51.64 31.34
N ALA A 16 -16.97 51.81 30.87
CA ALA A 16 -18.10 51.03 30.35
C ALA A 16 -19.22 52.07 30.04
N ALA A 17 -20.15 51.84 29.08
CA ALA A 17 -21.52 52.40 29.12
C ALA A 17 -22.41 51.80 28.01
N GLU A 18 -23.67 51.57 28.36
CA GLU A 18 -24.73 50.84 27.66
C GLU A 18 -25.77 51.77 26.99
N GLY A 19 -26.63 51.17 26.14
CA GLY A 19 -28.02 51.59 25.85
C GLY A 19 -28.18 52.70 24.79
N GLY A 20 -29.15 52.71 23.87
CA GLY A 20 -30.39 51.95 23.65
C GLY A 20 -31.45 52.92 23.10
N GLY A 21 -32.27 52.52 22.10
CA GLY A 21 -33.61 53.11 21.88
C GLY A 21 -33.89 53.93 20.60
N CYS A 22 -34.57 53.27 19.64
CA CYS A 22 -35.86 53.63 19.01
C CYS A 22 -36.24 55.08 18.64
N GLY A 23 -36.65 55.31 17.37
CA GLY A 23 -37.91 56.02 17.08
C GLY A 23 -37.91 57.23 16.12
N ARG A 24 -38.48 57.01 14.92
CA ARG A 24 -39.47 57.84 14.20
C ARG A 24 -39.14 59.25 13.63
N SER A 25 -39.25 59.29 12.29
CA SER A 25 -40.09 60.16 11.43
C SER A 25 -39.85 61.67 11.24
N ALA A 26 -39.65 62.00 9.96
CA ALA A 26 -40.33 63.01 9.13
C ALA A 26 -39.67 64.39 8.85
N SER A 27 -39.79 64.77 7.56
CA SER A 27 -39.92 66.14 7.00
C SER A 27 -38.64 67.00 6.93
N LEU A 28 -38.27 67.74 5.87
CA LEU A 28 -38.69 67.97 4.47
C LEU A 28 -37.69 69.01 3.89
N ARG A 29 -37.65 69.13 2.54
CA ARG A 29 -37.04 70.18 1.67
C ARG A 29 -35.57 69.99 1.25
N GLU A 30 -35.30 69.70 -0.04
CA GLU A 30 -35.12 70.63 -1.20
C GLU A 30 -33.79 71.42 -1.06
N VAL A 31 -32.81 71.39 -1.97
CA VAL A 31 -32.80 71.70 -3.42
C VAL A 31 -31.46 71.21 -3.99
N GLY A 32 -31.41 70.73 -5.25
CA GLY A 32 -30.15 70.59 -5.99
C GLY A 32 -30.15 69.60 -7.14
N ARG A 33 -30.93 69.89 -8.20
CA ARG A 33 -30.83 69.26 -9.52
C ARG A 33 -29.54 69.75 -10.20
N ILE A 34 -28.64 68.84 -10.58
CA ILE A 34 -27.61 69.06 -11.60
C ILE A 34 -27.81 67.99 -12.66
N ASP A 35 -28.24 68.46 -13.82
CA ASP A 35 -28.45 67.71 -15.05
C ASP A 35 -27.10 67.35 -15.71
N ASP A 36 -27.17 66.32 -16.54
CA ASP A 36 -26.36 66.08 -17.74
C ASP A 36 -24.82 66.07 -17.66
N CYS A 37 -24.28 64.85 -17.70
CA CYS A 37 -23.06 64.51 -18.45
C CYS A 37 -23.23 63.12 -19.09
N ASP A 38 -24.08 63.07 -20.13
CA ASP A 38 -23.96 62.07 -21.18
C ASP A 38 -22.63 62.25 -21.92
N GLY A 39 -21.99 61.14 -22.30
CA GLY A 39 -20.99 61.15 -23.36
C GLY A 39 -19.55 60.77 -23.01
N ILE A 40 -19.32 59.79 -22.12
CA ILE A 40 -18.01 59.11 -22.11
C ILE A 40 -18.02 57.97 -23.13
N SER A 41 -17.42 58.26 -24.28
CA SER A 41 -17.02 57.29 -25.30
C SER A 41 -16.35 56.07 -24.65
N LEU A 42 -17.09 54.96 -24.57
CA LEU A 42 -16.58 53.67 -24.13
C LEU A 42 -15.44 53.24 -25.06
N ASN A 43 -14.23 53.26 -24.52
CA ASN A 43 -12.99 52.80 -25.14
C ASN A 43 -13.20 51.52 -25.99
N PRO A 44 -12.83 51.51 -27.28
CA PRO A 44 -13.02 50.36 -28.17
C PRO A 44 -12.35 49.08 -27.65
N THR A 45 -11.31 49.22 -26.83
CA THR A 45 -10.61 48.12 -26.15
C THR A 45 -11.48 47.37 -25.14
N ARG A 46 -12.42 48.05 -24.46
CA ARG A 46 -13.32 47.41 -23.49
C ARG A 46 -14.36 46.52 -24.17
N ARG A 47 -14.89 46.96 -25.33
CA ARG A 47 -15.81 46.15 -26.16
C ARG A 47 -15.14 44.92 -26.75
N MET A 48 -13.84 45.00 -27.06
CA MET A 48 -13.09 43.86 -27.59
C MET A 48 -12.78 42.82 -26.50
N ALA A 49 -12.37 43.27 -25.30
CA ALA A 49 -12.15 42.39 -24.16
C ALA A 49 -13.43 41.67 -23.72
N GLU A 50 -14.56 42.36 -23.72
CA GLU A 50 -15.86 41.79 -23.39
C GLU A 50 -16.27 40.70 -24.41
N ARG A 51 -16.07 40.94 -25.71
CA ARG A 51 -16.31 39.93 -26.76
C ARG A 51 -15.43 38.69 -26.61
N ILE A 52 -14.14 38.87 -26.30
CA ILE A 52 -13.22 37.75 -26.10
C ILE A 52 -13.63 36.92 -24.88
N LEU A 53 -13.98 37.57 -23.78
CA LEU A 53 -14.47 36.89 -22.58
C LEU A 53 -15.74 36.07 -22.88
N TRP A 54 -16.72 36.65 -23.58
CA TRP A 54 -17.94 35.93 -23.97
C TRP A 54 -17.68 34.76 -24.92
N MET A 55 -16.69 34.87 -25.83
CA MET A 55 -16.28 33.75 -26.68
C MET A 55 -15.65 32.61 -25.88
N LEU A 56 -14.80 32.92 -24.88
CA LEU A 56 -14.19 31.91 -24.03
C LEU A 56 -15.22 31.22 -23.13
N VAL A 57 -16.13 32.00 -22.52
CA VAL A 57 -17.23 31.48 -21.70
C VAL A 57 -18.17 30.61 -22.55
N GLY A 58 -18.52 31.06 -23.76
CA GLY A 58 -19.33 30.30 -24.70
C GLY A 58 -18.66 28.99 -25.13
N GLY A 59 -17.36 29.03 -25.43
CA GLY A 59 -16.57 27.84 -25.77
C GLY A 59 -16.50 26.83 -24.62
N TYR A 60 -16.29 27.30 -23.39
CA TYR A 60 -16.28 26.43 -22.20
C TYR A 60 -17.65 25.79 -21.95
N LEU A 61 -18.74 26.56 -22.05
CA LEU A 61 -20.11 26.05 -21.91
C LEU A 61 -20.43 25.00 -22.99
N LEU A 62 -20.01 25.23 -24.24
CA LEU A 62 -20.19 24.26 -25.32
C LEU A 62 -19.47 22.94 -25.01
N VAL A 63 -18.21 22.99 -24.56
CA VAL A 63 -17.44 21.80 -24.18
C VAL A 63 -18.11 21.07 -23.01
N ALA A 64 -18.57 21.79 -21.99
CA ALA A 64 -19.26 21.21 -20.84
C ALA A 64 -20.55 20.49 -21.25
N VAL A 65 -21.36 21.09 -22.14
CA VAL A 65 -22.58 20.48 -22.68
C VAL A 65 -22.27 19.22 -23.49
N VAL A 66 -21.22 19.24 -24.33
CA VAL A 66 -20.79 18.06 -25.09
C VAL A 66 -20.35 16.92 -24.17
N VAL A 67 -19.54 17.21 -23.15
CA VAL A 67 -19.09 16.20 -22.17
C VAL A 67 -20.29 15.62 -21.41
N LEU A 68 -21.23 16.45 -20.96
CA LEU A 68 -22.45 16.02 -20.27
C LEU A 68 -23.33 15.15 -21.18
N PHE A 69 -23.47 15.52 -22.45
CA PHE A 69 -24.21 14.72 -23.43
C PHE A 69 -23.56 13.35 -23.64
N LEU A 70 -22.23 13.30 -23.82
CA LEU A 70 -21.50 12.05 -23.99
C LEU A 70 -21.55 11.14 -22.76
N THR A 71 -21.51 11.70 -21.55
CA THR A 71 -21.65 10.92 -20.31
C THR A 71 -23.08 10.40 -20.14
N LEU A 72 -24.10 11.21 -20.47
CA LEU A 72 -25.50 10.78 -20.49
C LEU A 72 -25.73 9.66 -21.49
N VAL A 73 -25.19 9.77 -22.71
CA VAL A 73 -25.28 8.71 -23.72
C VAL A 73 -24.59 7.44 -23.25
N ARG A 74 -23.40 7.52 -22.65
CA ARG A 74 -22.72 6.34 -22.07
C ARG A 74 -23.53 5.70 -20.94
N PHE A 75 -24.14 6.50 -20.08
CA PHE A 75 -25.00 6.04 -19.00
C PHE A 75 -26.26 5.37 -19.55
N LEU A 76 -26.95 5.99 -20.49
CA LEU A 76 -28.12 5.41 -21.16
C LEU A 76 -27.76 4.14 -21.92
N CYS A 77 -26.62 4.09 -22.62
CA CYS A 77 -26.13 2.87 -23.25
C CYS A 77 -25.81 1.78 -22.21
N ALA A 78 -25.31 2.11 -21.01
CA ALA A 78 -25.11 1.16 -19.93
C ALA A 78 -26.44 0.67 -19.32
N CYS A 79 -27.46 1.54 -19.25
CA CYS A 79 -28.81 1.19 -18.81
C CYS A 79 -29.56 0.32 -19.84
N VAL A 80 -29.43 0.60 -21.14
CA VAL A 80 -30.07 -0.15 -22.23
C VAL A 80 -29.31 -1.44 -22.52
N ARG A 81 -27.99 -1.47 -22.34
CA ARG A 81 -27.21 -2.72 -22.21
C ARG A 81 -27.34 -3.34 -20.82
N GLY A 82 -28.46 -3.05 -20.16
CA GLY A 82 -28.82 -3.59 -18.86
C GLY A 82 -28.60 -5.09 -18.83
N ARG A 83 -27.60 -5.47 -18.03
CA ARG A 83 -27.57 -6.56 -17.07
C ARG A 83 -28.74 -7.55 -17.23
N PRO A 84 -28.47 -8.84 -17.45
CA PRO A 84 -29.51 -9.85 -17.40
C PRO A 84 -30.30 -9.67 -16.10
N ALA A 85 -31.62 -9.66 -16.27
CA ALA A 85 -32.58 -9.45 -15.21
C ALA A 85 -32.18 -10.28 -13.98
N ARG A 86 -32.03 -9.61 -12.84
CA ARG A 86 -31.96 -10.24 -11.53
C ARG A 86 -33.25 -11.05 -11.38
N SER A 87 -33.17 -12.33 -11.69
CA SER A 87 -34.26 -13.28 -11.56
C SER A 87 -34.64 -13.34 -10.10
N ARG A 88 -35.70 -12.59 -9.77
CA ARG A 88 -36.90 -13.05 -9.08
C ARG A 88 -36.70 -14.40 -8.38
N ARG A 89 -36.88 -14.41 -7.05
CA ARG A 89 -37.21 -15.61 -6.27
C ARG A 89 -38.18 -16.48 -7.08
N VAL A 90 -37.71 -17.61 -7.58
CA VAL A 90 -38.57 -18.69 -8.04
C VAL A 90 -38.60 -19.69 -6.90
N ASN A 91 -39.81 -19.87 -6.38
CA ASN A 91 -40.12 -20.88 -5.40
C ASN A 91 -39.67 -22.25 -5.93
N ARG A 92 -39.04 -22.98 -5.02
CA ARG A 92 -38.56 -24.33 -5.17
C ARG A 92 -39.75 -25.29 -5.13
N SER A 93 -40.28 -25.63 -6.30
CA SER A 93 -41.03 -26.87 -6.55
C SER A 93 -41.52 -26.86 -8.00
N ASP A 94 -40.77 -27.49 -8.89
CA ASP A 94 -41.30 -28.52 -9.80
C ASP A 94 -40.22 -29.00 -10.76
N GLY A 95 -40.06 -30.31 -10.79
CA GLY A 95 -39.09 -31.00 -11.62
C GLY A 95 -39.49 -30.98 -13.09
N SER A 96 -38.58 -30.51 -13.94
CA SER A 96 -38.52 -30.89 -15.35
C SER A 96 -37.18 -30.43 -15.92
N VAL A 97 -36.17 -31.30 -15.85
CA VAL A 97 -34.89 -31.14 -16.56
C VAL A 97 -35.09 -31.68 -17.97
N THR A 98 -35.52 -30.85 -18.90
CA THR A 98 -35.38 -31.09 -20.35
C THR A 98 -35.11 -29.78 -21.07
N GLY A 99 -33.85 -29.35 -21.02
CA GLY A 99 -33.35 -28.25 -21.82
C GLY A 99 -31.84 -28.37 -21.92
N SER A 100 -31.35 -28.99 -23.00
CA SER A 100 -29.92 -29.07 -23.27
C SER A 100 -29.37 -27.64 -23.36
N ALA A 101 -28.49 -27.27 -22.43
CA ALA A 101 -27.72 -26.04 -22.56
C ALA A 101 -27.00 -26.06 -23.92
N PRO A 102 -26.94 -24.95 -24.66
CA PRO A 102 -26.18 -24.87 -25.90
C PRO A 102 -24.74 -25.31 -25.64
N SER A 103 -24.25 -26.27 -26.44
CA SER A 103 -22.96 -26.91 -26.22
C SER A 103 -21.85 -25.86 -26.15
N GLY A 104 -21.11 -25.84 -25.04
CA GLY A 104 -19.92 -24.99 -24.87
C GLY A 104 -20.08 -23.82 -23.89
N VAL A 105 -21.28 -23.51 -23.41
CA VAL A 105 -21.43 -22.54 -22.31
C VAL A 105 -21.39 -23.29 -20.99
N ILE A 106 -20.32 -23.10 -20.22
CA ILE A 106 -20.24 -23.57 -18.84
C ILE A 106 -21.28 -22.78 -18.04
N PRO A 107 -22.28 -23.44 -17.40
CA PRO A 107 -23.23 -22.74 -16.57
C PRO A 107 -22.53 -21.98 -15.44
N GLU A 108 -23.04 -20.81 -15.07
CA GLU A 108 -22.45 -19.98 -14.01
C GLU A 108 -22.29 -20.73 -12.68
N PHE A 109 -23.18 -21.67 -12.37
CA PHE A 109 -23.08 -22.50 -11.17
C PHE A 109 -21.93 -23.53 -11.21
N ALA A 110 -21.42 -23.86 -12.39
CA ALA A 110 -20.41 -24.88 -12.62
C ALA A 110 -19.00 -24.30 -12.68
N PHE A 111 -18.85 -23.03 -13.11
CA PHE A 111 -17.56 -22.35 -13.03
C PHE A 111 -17.30 -21.87 -11.59
N ARG A 112 -16.16 -22.29 -11.03
CA ARG A 112 -15.69 -21.87 -9.71
C ARG A 112 -14.32 -21.24 -9.86
N GLU A 113 -14.23 -19.97 -9.49
CA GLU A 113 -12.99 -19.21 -9.59
C GLU A 113 -12.03 -19.62 -8.47
N ALA A 114 -10.76 -19.86 -8.81
CA ALA A 114 -9.72 -20.10 -7.83
C ALA A 114 -9.05 -18.77 -7.45
N ASP A 115 -8.41 -18.74 -6.27
CA ASP A 115 -7.70 -17.57 -5.75
C ASP A 115 -6.34 -18.04 -5.20
N PRO A 116 -5.44 -18.54 -6.07
CA PRO A 116 -4.11 -18.91 -5.62
C PRO A 116 -3.42 -17.67 -5.04
N LEU A 117 -2.86 -17.75 -3.84
CA LEU A 117 -2.33 -16.59 -3.14
C LEU A 117 -1.12 -16.94 -2.29
N ILE A 118 -0.32 -15.93 -1.98
CA ILE A 118 0.78 -15.97 -1.02
C ILE A 118 0.68 -14.75 -0.10
N TYR A 119 1.39 -14.75 1.04
CA TYR A 119 1.55 -13.54 1.82
C TYR A 119 2.16 -12.39 0.98
N SER A 120 1.30 -11.52 0.46
CA SER A 120 1.69 -10.45 -0.45
C SER A 120 1.76 -9.11 0.26
N GLN A 121 2.98 -8.66 0.56
CA GLN A 121 3.21 -7.40 1.24
C GLN A 121 2.64 -6.22 0.47
N PHE A 122 2.81 -6.20 -0.85
CA PHE A 122 2.30 -5.12 -1.69
C PHE A 122 0.78 -5.03 -1.64
N TRP A 123 0.05 -6.15 -1.74
CA TRP A 123 -1.40 -6.15 -1.61
C TRP A 123 -1.87 -5.80 -0.21
N LEU A 124 -1.28 -6.39 0.84
CA LEU A 124 -1.63 -6.10 2.23
C LEU A 124 -1.42 -4.62 2.57
N ARG A 125 -0.34 -3.99 2.08
CA ARG A 125 -0.12 -2.55 2.20
C ARG A 125 -1.16 -1.72 1.44
N LYS A 126 -1.58 -2.13 0.23
CA LYS A 126 -2.71 -1.49 -0.48
C LYS A 126 -4.01 -1.58 0.32
N GLN A 127 -4.21 -2.65 1.09
CA GLN A 127 -5.34 -2.82 2.02
C GLN A 127 -5.18 -2.03 3.34
N GLY A 128 -4.10 -1.25 3.49
CA GLY A 128 -3.85 -0.45 4.69
C GLY A 128 -3.33 -1.24 5.89
N LEU A 129 -2.84 -2.47 5.69
CA LEU A 129 -2.32 -3.31 6.76
C LEU A 129 -0.81 -3.13 6.96
N ALA A 130 -0.31 -3.45 8.14
CA ALA A 130 1.11 -3.59 8.42
C ALA A 130 1.66 -4.88 7.82
N VAL A 131 2.94 -4.89 7.46
CA VAL A 131 3.57 -6.06 6.82
C VAL A 131 4.97 -6.27 7.34
N THR A 132 5.42 -7.51 7.32
CA THR A 132 6.82 -7.87 7.45
C THR A 132 7.37 -8.28 6.08
N TRP A 133 8.62 -7.99 5.81
CA TRP A 133 9.31 -8.43 4.60
C TRP A 133 9.93 -9.82 4.76
N ARG A 134 9.65 -10.50 5.87
CA ARG A 134 9.92 -11.92 6.09
C ARG A 134 8.65 -12.72 5.79
N ASN A 135 8.41 -13.04 4.52
CA ASN A 135 7.24 -13.81 4.13
C ASN A 135 7.25 -15.20 4.81
N PRO A 136 6.20 -15.56 5.57
CA PRO A 136 6.14 -16.80 6.34
C PRO A 136 5.95 -18.04 5.46
N ASP A 137 5.59 -17.88 4.19
CA ASP A 137 5.34 -18.94 3.22
C ASP A 137 6.58 -19.33 2.42
N ILE A 138 7.69 -18.58 2.57
CA ILE A 138 8.96 -18.88 1.93
C ILE A 138 9.95 -19.36 3.00
N HIS A 139 10.60 -20.49 2.76
CA HIS A 139 11.72 -20.97 3.58
C HIS A 139 12.78 -21.62 2.70
N LEU A 140 13.96 -21.84 3.28
CA LEU A 140 15.10 -22.44 2.61
C LEU A 140 15.56 -23.69 3.35
N GLU A 141 16.08 -24.65 2.59
CA GLU A 141 16.83 -25.79 3.10
C GLU A 141 18.20 -25.87 2.43
N LEU A 142 19.20 -26.45 3.09
CA LEU A 142 20.47 -26.77 2.44
C LEU A 142 20.24 -27.85 1.38
N ALA A 143 20.69 -27.62 0.14
CA ALA A 143 20.54 -28.62 -0.92
C ALA A 143 21.26 -29.94 -0.56
N ALA A 144 22.40 -29.83 0.14
CA ALA A 144 23.18 -30.97 0.64
C ALA A 144 22.56 -31.68 1.86
N ALA A 145 21.56 -31.08 2.51
CA ALA A 145 20.88 -31.65 3.69
C ALA A 145 19.35 -31.39 3.64
N PRO A 146 18.60 -32.09 2.76
CA PRO A 146 17.15 -31.93 2.64
C PRO A 146 16.43 -32.16 3.97
N GLY A 147 15.40 -31.36 4.24
CA GLY A 147 14.63 -31.37 5.49
C GLY A 147 15.24 -30.55 6.63
N VAL A 148 16.45 -30.01 6.45
CA VAL A 148 17.07 -29.08 7.42
C VAL A 148 16.84 -27.66 6.97
N ALA A 149 15.87 -27.00 7.60
CA ALA A 149 15.59 -25.59 7.38
C ALA A 149 16.80 -24.71 7.76
N VAL A 150 17.08 -23.72 6.94
CA VAL A 150 18.14 -22.73 7.13
C VAL A 150 17.49 -21.38 7.40
N ASP A 151 17.96 -20.68 8.44
CA ASP A 151 17.55 -19.29 8.65
C ASP A 151 18.06 -18.47 7.46
N ALA A 152 17.17 -17.71 6.82
CA ALA A 152 17.51 -16.94 5.63
C ALA A 152 18.65 -15.93 5.87
N SER A 153 18.94 -15.57 7.12
CA SER A 153 20.09 -14.74 7.47
C SER A 153 21.43 -15.45 7.62
N ALA A 154 21.42 -16.77 7.68
CA ALA A 154 22.61 -17.60 7.84
C ALA A 154 23.09 -18.18 6.49
N LEU A 155 22.67 -17.57 5.37
CA LEU A 155 23.05 -18.05 4.05
C LEU A 155 24.52 -17.73 3.75
N SER A 156 25.22 -18.73 3.23
CA SER A 156 26.60 -18.59 2.76
C SER A 156 26.59 -18.13 1.29
N PRO A 157 27.54 -17.30 0.86
CA PRO A 157 27.73 -16.95 -0.56
C PRO A 157 28.07 -18.18 -1.41
N ASP A 158 27.77 -18.13 -2.70
CA ASP A 158 28.06 -19.20 -3.69
C ASP A 158 27.69 -20.62 -3.21
N THR A 159 26.56 -20.73 -2.51
CA THR A 159 26.10 -21.95 -1.87
C THR A 159 24.71 -22.32 -2.39
N GLU A 160 24.50 -23.62 -2.60
CA GLU A 160 23.25 -24.15 -3.13
C GLU A 160 22.24 -24.44 -2.02
N TYR A 161 21.06 -23.84 -2.16
CA TYR A 161 19.92 -24.01 -1.28
C TYR A 161 18.70 -24.42 -2.10
N ARG A 162 17.74 -25.05 -1.46
CA ARG A 162 16.41 -25.26 -2.04
C ARG A 162 15.44 -24.26 -1.44
N VAL A 163 14.80 -23.47 -2.29
CA VAL A 163 13.77 -22.51 -1.89
C VAL A 163 12.41 -23.18 -2.00
N PHE A 164 11.61 -23.09 -0.94
CA PHE A 164 10.25 -23.59 -0.89
C PHE A 164 9.28 -22.42 -0.74
N ALA A 165 8.25 -22.37 -1.60
CA ALA A 165 7.17 -21.40 -1.51
C ALA A 165 5.84 -22.14 -1.31
N ARG A 166 5.14 -21.84 -0.22
CA ARG A 166 3.79 -22.36 0.04
C ARG A 166 2.76 -21.46 -0.62
N ILE A 167 1.96 -22.05 -1.50
CA ILE A 167 0.88 -21.37 -2.22
C ILE A 167 -0.45 -21.81 -1.62
N TRP A 168 -1.23 -20.85 -1.17
CA TRP A 168 -2.56 -21.05 -0.62
C TRP A 168 -3.61 -20.83 -1.71
N ASN A 169 -4.84 -21.23 -1.43
CA ASN A 169 -6.00 -20.88 -2.24
C ASN A 169 -7.04 -20.20 -1.35
N GLY A 170 -7.45 -18.99 -1.69
CA GLY A 170 -8.50 -18.25 -1.00
C GLY A 170 -9.90 -18.81 -1.29
N SER A 171 -10.05 -19.54 -2.40
CA SER A 171 -11.31 -20.15 -2.84
C SER A 171 -11.60 -21.45 -2.10
N THR A 172 -12.86 -21.63 -1.69
CA THR A 172 -13.37 -22.90 -1.13
C THR A 172 -13.90 -23.86 -2.19
N ASP A 173 -14.09 -23.38 -3.42
CA ASP A 173 -14.84 -24.12 -4.44
C ASP A 173 -14.05 -24.33 -5.75
N GLY A 174 -13.08 -23.48 -6.06
CA GLY A 174 -12.27 -23.55 -7.28
C GLY A 174 -10.82 -23.94 -6.97
N PRO A 175 -10.37 -25.18 -7.27
CA PRO A 175 -8.95 -25.52 -7.19
C PRO A 175 -8.19 -24.85 -8.35
N ALA A 176 -6.91 -24.54 -8.13
CA ALA A 176 -6.03 -24.04 -9.19
C ALA A 176 -5.06 -25.14 -9.60
N ALA A 177 -5.21 -25.67 -10.81
CA ALA A 177 -4.30 -26.68 -11.36
C ALA A 177 -3.16 -26.02 -12.16
N ASP A 178 -2.00 -26.68 -12.18
CA ASP A 178 -0.81 -26.29 -12.94
C ASP A 178 -0.40 -24.82 -12.71
N VAL A 179 -0.47 -24.36 -11.45
CA VAL A 179 -0.11 -22.97 -11.07
C VAL A 179 1.38 -22.78 -11.25
N GLU A 180 1.77 -21.85 -12.11
CA GLU A 180 3.16 -21.49 -12.33
C GLU A 180 3.66 -20.58 -11.21
N VAL A 181 4.72 -20.98 -10.53
CA VAL A 181 5.36 -20.19 -9.47
C VAL A 181 6.76 -19.84 -9.93
N ARG A 182 6.98 -18.55 -10.21
CA ARG A 182 8.27 -18.00 -10.63
C ARG A 182 9.04 -17.54 -9.40
N LEU A 183 10.18 -18.19 -9.15
CA LEU A 183 11.11 -17.79 -8.12
C LEU A 183 12.15 -16.85 -8.72
N SER A 184 12.38 -15.76 -8.03
CA SER A 184 13.43 -14.79 -8.33
C SER A 184 14.05 -14.29 -7.04
N TYR A 185 15.20 -13.64 -7.14
CA TYR A 185 15.69 -12.80 -6.04
C TYR A 185 15.80 -11.36 -6.54
N LEU A 186 15.57 -10.42 -5.64
CA LEU A 186 15.95 -9.03 -5.86
C LEU A 186 17.45 -8.92 -5.59
N ASP A 187 18.16 -8.35 -6.56
CA ASP A 187 19.59 -8.05 -6.47
C ASP A 187 19.92 -7.07 -5.34
N PHE A 188 18.91 -6.39 -4.78
CA PHE A 188 19.08 -5.37 -3.75
C PHE A 188 17.75 -5.02 -3.03
N GLY A 189 17.84 -4.43 -1.83
CA GLY A 189 16.76 -3.97 -0.92
C GLY A 189 15.53 -3.26 -1.52
N ILE A 190 15.44 -1.92 -1.41
CA ILE A 190 14.19 -1.18 -1.70
C ILE A 190 14.15 -0.67 -3.14
N GLY A 191 13.25 -1.20 -3.96
CA GLY A 191 13.17 -0.89 -5.40
C GLY A 191 14.02 -1.83 -6.26
N GLY A 192 14.27 -3.05 -5.76
CA GLY A 192 15.06 -4.13 -6.38
C GLY A 192 14.75 -4.43 -7.83
N VAL A 193 15.74 -4.93 -8.57
CA VAL A 193 15.51 -5.61 -9.85
C VAL A 193 15.42 -7.10 -9.61
N SER A 194 14.34 -7.70 -10.12
CA SER A 194 14.11 -9.13 -10.04
C SER A 194 15.04 -9.87 -11.01
N VAL A 195 15.80 -10.81 -10.45
CA VAL A 195 16.67 -11.75 -11.17
C VAL A 195 16.03 -13.14 -11.09
N PRO A 196 15.62 -13.73 -12.23
CA PRO A 196 15.01 -15.06 -12.24
C PRO A 196 15.94 -16.13 -11.66
N ILE A 197 15.39 -17.01 -10.83
CA ILE A 197 16.05 -18.22 -10.32
C ILE A 197 15.54 -19.42 -11.13
N GLY A 198 14.23 -19.61 -11.14
CA GLY A 198 13.60 -20.76 -11.76
C GLY A 198 12.09 -20.72 -11.62
N VAL A 199 11.46 -21.77 -12.14
CA VAL A 199 10.00 -21.90 -12.18
C VAL A 199 9.65 -23.32 -11.74
N ASP A 200 8.61 -23.43 -10.93
CA ASP A 200 7.97 -24.69 -10.60
C ASP A 200 6.47 -24.59 -10.89
N LYS A 201 5.80 -25.74 -11.03
CA LYS A 201 4.37 -25.81 -11.23
C LYS A 201 3.71 -26.67 -10.17
N VAL A 202 2.61 -26.19 -9.62
CA VAL A 202 1.95 -26.84 -8.49
C VAL A 202 0.43 -26.82 -8.61
N ASP A 203 -0.21 -27.93 -8.25
CA ASP A 203 -1.64 -27.96 -8.04
C ASP A 203 -1.96 -27.42 -6.65
N VAL A 204 -2.87 -26.46 -6.57
CA VAL A 204 -3.31 -25.81 -5.33
C VAL A 204 -4.76 -26.19 -5.06
N PRO A 205 -5.02 -27.11 -4.11
CA PRO A 205 -6.37 -27.49 -3.73
C PRO A 205 -7.17 -26.31 -3.19
N VAL A 206 -8.49 -26.48 -3.10
CA VAL A 206 -9.37 -25.51 -2.42
C VAL A 206 -8.97 -25.34 -0.96
N LYS A 207 -9.34 -24.19 -0.39
CA LYS A 207 -9.06 -23.82 1.00
C LYS A 207 -9.50 -24.91 1.97
N GLY A 208 -8.55 -25.42 2.76
CA GLY A 208 -8.81 -26.41 3.80
C GLY A 208 -8.92 -27.86 3.31
N ALA A 209 -8.79 -28.12 2.00
CA ALA A 209 -8.71 -29.47 1.47
C ALA A 209 -7.35 -30.13 1.78
N ALA A 210 -7.32 -31.47 1.76
CA ALA A 210 -6.09 -32.23 1.83
C ALA A 210 -5.11 -31.80 0.72
N GLY A 211 -3.83 -31.68 1.06
CA GLY A 211 -2.81 -31.17 0.14
C GLY A 211 -2.71 -29.64 0.05
N SER A 212 -3.53 -28.90 0.80
CA SER A 212 -3.35 -27.45 0.98
C SER A 212 -2.37 -27.17 2.14
N PRO A 213 -1.36 -26.28 1.98
CA PRO A 213 -1.03 -25.50 0.78
C PRO A 213 -0.29 -26.35 -0.28
N GLY A 214 -0.35 -25.91 -1.53
CA GLY A 214 0.58 -26.37 -2.56
C GLY A 214 2.00 -25.88 -2.24
N VAL A 215 3.03 -26.64 -2.61
CA VAL A 215 4.43 -26.28 -2.33
C VAL A 215 5.26 -26.32 -3.61
N ALA A 216 5.70 -25.14 -4.06
CA ALA A 216 6.67 -24.98 -5.15
C ALA A 216 8.11 -25.04 -4.63
N LYS A 217 9.01 -25.63 -5.40
CA LYS A 217 10.41 -25.87 -5.01
C LYS A 217 11.36 -25.55 -6.15
N VAL A 218 12.37 -24.72 -5.89
CA VAL A 218 13.40 -24.36 -6.86
C VAL A 218 14.76 -24.36 -6.19
N ASP A 219 15.76 -24.97 -6.82
CA ASP A 219 17.14 -24.90 -6.37
C ASP A 219 17.75 -23.55 -6.75
N TRP A 220 18.40 -22.92 -5.78
CA TRP A 220 18.98 -21.59 -5.89
C TRP A 220 20.41 -21.60 -5.36
N ARG A 221 21.34 -21.17 -6.21
CA ARG A 221 22.70 -20.83 -5.79
C ARG A 221 22.74 -19.36 -5.40
N THR A 222 23.08 -19.08 -4.14
CA THR A 222 23.27 -17.71 -3.67
C THR A 222 24.36 -17.01 -4.49
N PRO A 223 24.24 -15.69 -4.72
CA PRO A 223 25.30 -14.95 -5.41
C PRO A 223 26.64 -15.06 -4.67
N PRO A 224 27.78 -15.00 -5.40
CA PRO A 224 29.11 -15.11 -4.80
C PRO A 224 29.48 -13.87 -3.95
N ARG A 225 28.80 -12.75 -4.17
CA ARG A 225 28.97 -11.53 -3.37
C ARG A 225 28.08 -11.62 -2.13
N PRO A 226 28.63 -11.53 -0.91
CA PRO A 226 27.82 -11.39 0.29
C PRO A 226 26.97 -10.12 0.23
N GLY A 227 25.75 -10.16 0.75
CA GLY A 227 24.87 -9.00 0.78
C GLY A 227 23.43 -9.34 1.12
N HIS A 228 22.60 -8.30 1.16
CA HIS A 228 21.16 -8.42 1.36
C HIS A 228 20.48 -8.80 0.04
N TYR A 229 19.81 -9.96 0.02
CA TYR A 229 18.92 -10.35 -1.08
C TYR A 229 17.50 -10.57 -0.58
N CYS A 230 16.52 -10.39 -1.47
CA CYS A 230 15.13 -10.68 -1.15
C CYS A 230 14.62 -11.73 -2.12
N LEU A 231 14.25 -12.91 -1.64
CA LEU A 231 13.57 -13.89 -2.46
C LEU A 231 12.17 -13.41 -2.78
N GLN A 232 11.71 -13.67 -4.00
CA GLN A 232 10.35 -13.40 -4.45
C GLN A 232 9.75 -14.65 -5.06
N ALA A 233 8.50 -14.92 -4.69
CA ALA A 233 7.65 -15.90 -5.36
C ALA A 233 6.50 -15.14 -6.02
N LEU A 234 6.43 -15.24 -7.35
CA LEU A 234 5.34 -14.71 -8.16
C LEU A 234 4.49 -15.86 -8.67
N ILE A 235 3.22 -15.86 -8.28
CA ILE A 235 2.19 -16.75 -8.80
C ILE A 235 1.72 -16.20 -10.16
N VAL A 236 1.66 -17.07 -11.16
CA VAL A 236 1.13 -16.75 -12.48
C VAL A 236 0.05 -17.76 -12.83
N TRP A 237 -1.21 -17.32 -12.74
CA TRP A 237 -2.36 -18.15 -13.08
C TRP A 237 -3.43 -17.33 -13.83
N PRO A 238 -3.86 -17.74 -15.03
CA PRO A 238 -4.72 -16.92 -15.89
C PRO A 238 -6.14 -16.63 -15.38
N PHE A 239 -6.67 -17.49 -14.50
CA PHE A 239 -8.08 -17.44 -14.06
C PHE A 239 -8.24 -17.01 -12.61
N ASP A 240 -7.24 -16.30 -12.09
CA ASP A 240 -7.14 -15.91 -10.69
C ASP A 240 -8.16 -14.83 -10.32
N ALA A 241 -8.93 -15.09 -9.26
CA ALA A 241 -9.89 -14.16 -8.69
C ALA A 241 -9.24 -12.87 -8.15
N ASN A 242 -7.96 -12.89 -7.73
CA ASN A 242 -7.30 -11.75 -7.14
C ASN A 242 -5.79 -11.67 -7.47
N PRO A 243 -5.41 -11.28 -8.69
CA PRO A 243 -4.01 -11.25 -9.11
C PRO A 243 -3.10 -10.27 -8.35
N ASP A 244 -3.65 -9.38 -7.54
CA ASP A 244 -2.84 -8.48 -6.72
C ASP A 244 -2.14 -9.21 -5.55
N ASN A 245 -2.64 -10.36 -5.08
CA ASN A 245 -2.08 -11.10 -3.94
C ASN A 245 -1.02 -12.16 -4.33
N ASN A 246 -0.53 -12.10 -5.58
CA ASN A 246 0.32 -13.13 -6.18
C ASN A 246 1.83 -12.97 -5.96
N LEU A 247 2.27 -11.84 -5.41
CA LEU A 247 3.70 -11.57 -5.21
C LEU A 247 4.05 -11.51 -3.73
N GLY A 248 4.85 -12.45 -3.27
CA GLY A 248 5.40 -12.50 -1.92
C GLY A 248 6.91 -12.28 -1.91
N GLN A 249 7.43 -11.56 -0.90
CA GLN A 249 8.86 -11.28 -0.73
C GLN A 249 9.42 -11.79 0.62
N HIS A 250 10.56 -12.46 0.63
CA HIS A 250 11.26 -12.94 1.83
C HIS A 250 12.69 -12.41 1.91
N ASN A 251 12.97 -11.63 2.95
CA ASN A 251 14.28 -11.08 3.24
C ASN A 251 15.26 -12.08 3.84
N VAL A 252 16.53 -11.99 3.43
CA VAL A 252 17.59 -12.94 3.81
C VAL A 252 18.68 -12.35 4.72
N ASP A 253 18.36 -11.39 5.62
CA ASP A 253 19.38 -10.68 6.41
C ASP A 253 18.99 -10.50 7.89
N VAL A 254 19.95 -10.79 8.78
CA VAL A 254 19.94 -10.57 10.24
C VAL A 254 21.36 -10.12 10.62
N LYS A 255 21.48 -9.13 11.50
CA LYS A 255 22.77 -8.75 12.09
C LYS A 255 22.69 -8.75 13.62
N SER A 256 23.74 -9.26 14.26
CA SER A 256 23.89 -9.13 15.71
C SER A 256 24.07 -7.65 16.11
N LEU A 257 23.56 -7.27 17.28
CA LEU A 257 23.85 -5.97 17.88
C LEU A 257 25.31 -5.96 18.34
N ASN A 258 26.09 -5.04 17.79
CA ASN A 258 27.39 -4.67 18.35
C ASN A 258 27.13 -3.54 19.34
N SER A 259 26.63 -3.93 20.51
CA SER A 259 26.05 -3.12 21.60
C SER A 259 26.40 -1.62 21.58
N PRO A 260 25.41 -0.70 21.56
CA PRO A 260 23.96 -0.91 21.48
C PRO A 260 23.41 -0.87 20.05
N THR A 261 24.28 -0.95 19.03
CA THR A 261 23.90 -0.64 17.65
C THR A 261 24.09 -1.79 16.68
N ALA A 262 23.16 -1.93 15.75
CA ALA A 262 23.35 -2.67 14.51
C ALA A 262 23.26 -1.70 13.33
N ARG A 263 24.22 -1.81 12.41
CA ARG A 263 24.29 -1.00 11.18
C ARG A 263 24.02 -1.87 9.98
N PHE A 264 23.01 -1.49 9.21
CA PHE A 264 22.61 -2.15 7.98
C PHE A 264 22.90 -1.20 6.83
N THR A 265 23.37 -1.76 5.71
CA THR A 265 23.48 -1.00 4.47
C THR A 265 22.33 -1.46 3.58
N VAL A 266 21.35 -0.59 3.40
CA VAL A 266 20.15 -0.86 2.61
C VAL A 266 20.24 -0.02 1.34
N PRO A 267 20.53 -0.64 0.18
CA PRO A 267 20.44 0.09 -1.07
C PRO A 267 18.98 0.48 -1.33
N VAL A 268 18.77 1.66 -1.90
CA VAL A 268 17.47 2.22 -2.30
C VAL A 268 17.58 2.74 -3.73
N ARG A 269 16.75 2.23 -4.64
CA ARG A 269 16.74 2.62 -6.07
C ARG A 269 15.42 3.27 -6.46
N ASN A 270 15.54 4.28 -7.29
CA ASN A 270 14.42 4.85 -8.02
C ASN A 270 14.25 4.10 -9.35
N THR A 271 13.23 3.25 -9.46
CA THR A 271 12.95 2.49 -10.68
C THR A 271 12.28 3.34 -11.78
N LEU A 272 11.93 4.60 -11.49
CA LEU A 272 11.31 5.49 -12.45
C LEU A 272 12.33 6.08 -13.43
N ARG A 273 11.84 6.42 -14.63
CA ARG A 273 12.61 7.14 -15.66
C ARG A 273 12.69 8.66 -15.41
N ARG A 274 12.37 9.12 -14.20
CA ARG A 274 12.41 10.51 -13.77
C ARG A 274 12.96 10.57 -12.35
N ALA A 275 13.49 11.72 -11.94
CA ALA A 275 13.87 11.93 -10.54
C ALA A 275 12.65 11.77 -9.62
N ALA A 276 12.88 11.23 -8.43
CA ALA A 276 11.85 10.98 -7.43
C ALA A 276 12.40 11.19 -6.01
N THR A 277 11.49 11.55 -5.11
CA THR A 277 11.75 11.54 -3.67
C THR A 277 11.18 10.24 -3.10
N ILE A 278 12.06 9.43 -2.54
CA ILE A 278 11.70 8.20 -1.85
C ILE A 278 11.62 8.49 -0.35
N ARG A 279 10.43 8.30 0.23
CA ARG A 279 10.21 8.40 1.66
C ARG A 279 10.42 7.04 2.31
N LEU A 280 11.27 6.98 3.33
CA LEU A 280 11.47 5.82 4.18
C LEU A 280 10.54 5.91 5.39
N ALA A 281 9.92 4.80 5.78
CA ALA A 281 9.06 4.71 6.95
C ALA A 281 9.42 3.47 7.76
N VAL A 282 9.37 3.60 9.09
CA VAL A 282 9.74 2.50 9.99
C VAL A 282 8.57 2.09 10.87
N ASP A 283 8.50 0.80 11.14
CA ASP A 283 7.55 0.21 12.07
C ASP A 283 8.15 -1.04 12.73
N GLY A 284 7.52 -1.48 13.82
CA GLY A 284 7.92 -2.65 14.60
C GLY A 284 7.07 -3.88 14.31
N TYR A 285 6.35 -3.93 13.19
CA TYR A 285 5.40 -5.01 12.92
C TYR A 285 6.10 -6.37 12.79
N GLU A 286 5.58 -7.32 13.54
CA GLU A 286 5.89 -8.74 13.36
C GLU A 286 4.58 -9.50 13.21
N LEU A 287 4.61 -10.57 12.41
CA LEU A 287 3.46 -11.44 12.27
C LEU A 287 3.11 -12.01 13.64
N PRO A 288 1.88 -11.76 14.16
CA PRO A 288 1.46 -12.35 15.41
C PRO A 288 1.51 -13.88 15.35
N PRO A 289 1.81 -14.55 16.47
CA PRO A 289 1.79 -16.00 16.51
C PRO A 289 0.41 -16.52 16.14
N ARG A 290 0.38 -17.66 15.43
CA ARG A 290 -0.87 -18.33 15.05
C ARG A 290 -1.67 -18.65 16.32
N ARG A 291 -2.88 -18.11 16.40
CA ARG A 291 -3.82 -18.44 17.48
C ARG A 291 -4.58 -19.70 17.12
N LEU A 292 -4.91 -20.49 18.14
CA LEU A 292 -5.87 -21.57 17.99
C LEU A 292 -7.22 -20.99 17.57
N CYS A 293 -7.94 -21.71 16.72
CA CYS A 293 -9.29 -21.32 16.35
C CYS A 293 -10.15 -21.27 17.62
N PRO A 294 -10.89 -20.16 17.87
CA PRO A 294 -11.76 -20.09 19.03
C PRO A 294 -12.85 -21.18 18.93
N PRO A 295 -13.31 -21.72 20.08
CA PRO A 295 -14.34 -22.75 20.11
C PRO A 295 -15.69 -22.24 19.57
N GLU A 296 -15.97 -20.95 19.74
CA GLU A 296 -17.08 -20.27 19.10
C GLU A 296 -16.58 -19.56 17.85
N THR A 297 -17.23 -19.81 16.71
CA THR A 297 -16.98 -19.04 15.49
C THR A 297 -17.64 -17.67 15.62
N PRO A 298 -16.89 -16.58 15.86
CA PRO A 298 -17.45 -15.25 15.65
C PRO A 298 -18.01 -15.16 14.23
N ASN A 299 -19.03 -14.35 14.04
CA ASN A 299 -19.52 -14.11 12.69
C ASN A 299 -18.39 -13.55 11.80
N ALA A 300 -18.55 -13.68 10.48
CA ALA A 300 -17.48 -13.35 9.55
C ALA A 300 -16.97 -11.90 9.71
N GLU A 301 -17.88 -10.95 9.95
CA GLU A 301 -17.55 -9.54 10.10
C GLU A 301 -16.68 -9.27 11.34
N GLU A 302 -17.03 -9.85 12.49
CA GLU A 302 -16.26 -9.68 13.72
C GLU A 302 -14.87 -10.31 13.61
N ARG A 303 -14.79 -11.49 12.99
CA ARG A 303 -13.50 -12.14 12.71
C ARG A 303 -12.62 -11.25 11.84
N ASP A 304 -13.17 -10.71 10.75
CA ASP A 304 -12.42 -9.87 9.82
C ASP A 304 -12.01 -8.53 10.46
N ARG A 305 -12.89 -7.93 11.29
CA ARG A 305 -12.59 -6.72 12.07
C ARG A 305 -11.44 -6.96 13.05
N ARG A 306 -11.48 -8.05 13.82
CA ARG A 306 -10.41 -8.43 14.76
C ARG A 306 -9.10 -8.67 14.03
N ALA A 307 -9.11 -9.44 12.95
CA ALA A 307 -7.92 -9.71 12.14
C ALA A 307 -7.31 -8.42 11.55
N ARG A 308 -8.14 -7.48 11.08
CA ARG A 308 -7.65 -6.18 10.59
C ARG A 308 -7.06 -5.32 11.69
N ALA A 309 -7.70 -5.25 12.85
CA ALA A 309 -7.21 -4.47 13.99
C ALA A 309 -5.83 -4.94 14.47
N GLU A 310 -5.59 -6.25 14.46
CA GLU A 310 -4.29 -6.84 14.82
C GLU A 310 -3.16 -6.47 13.85
N HIS A 311 -3.50 -6.02 12.64
CA HIS A 311 -2.55 -5.66 11.60
C HIS A 311 -2.65 -4.19 11.21
N GLU A 312 -3.24 -3.35 12.05
CA GLU A 312 -3.32 -1.91 11.79
C GLU A 312 -1.93 -1.26 11.94
N PRO A 313 -1.40 -0.54 10.94
CA PRO A 313 -0.04 0.05 10.99
C PRO A 313 0.25 0.90 12.22
N LEU A 314 -0.74 1.67 12.68
CA LEU A 314 -0.58 2.55 13.84
C LEU A 314 -0.44 1.78 15.16
N ALA A 315 -0.85 0.51 15.21
CA ALA A 315 -0.69 -0.35 16.38
C ALA A 315 0.74 -0.91 16.52
N HIS A 316 1.61 -0.70 15.53
CA HIS A 316 2.95 -1.29 15.47
C HIS A 316 4.06 -0.23 15.32
N PRO A 317 4.13 0.80 16.18
CA PRO A 317 5.25 1.73 16.14
C PRO A 317 6.56 1.01 16.45
N VAL A 318 7.69 1.65 16.14
CA VAL A 318 8.99 1.21 16.66
C VAL A 318 8.89 1.11 18.20
N PRO A 319 9.27 -0.03 18.82
CA PRO A 319 9.05 -0.23 20.25
C PRO A 319 9.75 0.82 21.12
N ALA A 320 9.19 1.10 22.29
CA ALA A 320 9.73 2.11 23.20
C ALA A 320 11.20 1.80 23.56
N GLY A 321 12.04 2.85 23.58
CA GLY A 321 13.48 2.74 23.84
C GLY A 321 14.34 2.42 22.61
N TRP A 322 13.75 1.92 21.52
CA TRP A 322 14.45 1.72 20.26
C TRP A 322 14.54 3.02 19.47
N ARG A 323 15.64 3.18 18.74
CA ARG A 323 15.84 4.29 17.81
C ARG A 323 16.31 3.77 16.46
N VAL A 324 15.79 4.37 15.40
CA VAL A 324 16.21 4.10 14.02
C VAL A 324 16.63 5.41 13.39
N SER A 325 17.85 5.46 12.86
CA SER A 325 18.36 6.61 12.10
C SER A 325 18.87 6.18 10.73
N PHE A 326 18.80 7.12 9.79
CA PHE A 326 19.23 6.94 8.41
C PHE A 326 20.42 7.85 8.12
N GLY A 327 21.54 7.26 7.70
CA GLY A 327 22.71 7.98 7.22
C GLY A 327 22.49 8.48 5.79
N GLY A 328 22.81 9.76 5.53
CA GLY A 328 22.72 10.34 4.18
C GLY A 328 21.29 10.62 3.69
N VAL A 329 20.30 10.60 4.59
CA VAL A 329 18.88 10.85 4.28
C VAL A 329 18.38 12.02 5.11
N ASP A 330 17.72 12.99 4.47
CA ASP A 330 17.17 14.19 5.13
C ASP A 330 15.68 13.99 5.42
N ASP A 331 15.26 14.12 6.68
CA ASP A 331 13.87 13.92 7.13
C ASP A 331 13.22 12.64 6.58
N GLN A 332 13.96 11.53 6.61
CA GLN A 332 13.55 10.23 6.04
C GLN A 332 13.23 10.26 4.53
N GLN A 333 13.66 11.30 3.81
CA GLN A 333 13.49 11.47 2.38
C GLN A 333 14.83 11.39 1.66
N LEU A 334 14.89 10.51 0.67
CA LEU A 334 16.04 10.33 -0.20
C LEU A 334 15.66 10.79 -1.61
N ARG A 335 16.39 11.77 -2.14
CA ARG A 335 16.20 12.23 -3.52
C ARG A 335 17.11 11.44 -4.44
N LEU A 336 16.51 10.83 -5.45
CA LEU A 336 17.21 10.01 -6.44
C LEU A 336 16.85 10.48 -7.84
N GLY A 337 17.84 10.56 -8.72
CA GLY A 337 17.68 10.70 -10.16
C GLY A 337 16.99 9.48 -10.79
N ALA A 338 16.73 9.56 -12.09
CA ALA A 338 16.12 8.47 -12.84
C ALA A 338 17.01 7.22 -12.84
N GLY A 339 16.50 6.07 -12.38
CA GLY A 339 17.29 4.84 -12.29
C GLY A 339 18.39 4.83 -11.22
N GLU A 340 18.58 5.93 -10.49
CA GLU A 340 19.65 6.07 -9.50
C GLU A 340 19.41 5.16 -8.30
N ALA A 341 20.50 4.61 -7.75
CA ALA A 341 20.50 3.83 -6.52
C ALA A 341 21.57 4.40 -5.57
N ASN A 342 21.20 4.56 -4.30
CA ASN A 342 22.12 4.97 -3.24
C ASN A 342 22.02 4.01 -2.05
N ASP A 343 23.17 3.76 -1.42
CA ASP A 343 23.25 2.99 -0.18
C ASP A 343 22.85 3.87 1.01
N VAL A 344 21.83 3.44 1.75
CA VAL A 344 21.38 4.08 2.99
C VAL A 344 21.87 3.27 4.17
N GLU A 345 22.68 3.88 5.04
CA GLU A 345 23.02 3.27 6.32
C GLU A 345 21.81 3.39 7.25
N VAL A 346 21.25 2.26 7.67
CA VAL A 346 20.21 2.21 8.70
C VAL A 346 20.87 1.79 10.00
N THR A 347 20.87 2.67 10.99
CA THR A 347 21.34 2.36 12.33
C THR A 347 20.15 2.07 13.22
N VAL A 348 20.10 0.85 13.76
CA VAL A 348 19.12 0.44 14.77
C VAL A 348 19.84 0.42 16.11
N THR A 349 19.34 1.20 17.06
CA THR A 349 19.87 1.29 18.43
C THR A 349 18.86 0.69 19.39
N SER A 350 19.28 -0.32 20.14
CA SER A 350 18.46 -0.95 21.17
C SER A 350 18.43 -0.11 22.46
N PRO A 351 17.43 -0.32 23.34
CA PRO A 351 17.55 0.12 24.72
C PRO A 351 18.73 -0.61 25.42
N ASP A 352 19.26 0.01 26.48
CA ASP A 352 20.37 -0.53 27.25
C ASP A 352 20.01 -1.90 27.86
N GLY A 353 20.92 -2.86 27.77
CA GLY A 353 20.73 -4.21 28.33
C GLY A 353 19.71 -5.06 27.58
N PHE A 354 19.33 -4.71 26.35
CA PHE A 354 18.43 -5.53 25.54
C PHE A 354 19.00 -6.93 25.27
N VAL A 355 18.20 -7.95 25.59
CA VAL A 355 18.47 -9.36 25.26
C VAL A 355 17.28 -9.89 24.47
N GLY A 356 17.56 -10.59 23.37
CA GLY A 356 16.53 -11.16 22.50
C GLY A 356 16.62 -10.66 21.07
N ARG A 357 15.52 -10.78 20.32
CA ARG A 357 15.44 -10.40 18.90
C ARG A 357 14.38 -9.33 18.71
N GLN A 358 14.68 -8.31 17.92
CA GLN A 358 13.73 -7.28 17.53
C GLN A 358 13.72 -7.11 16.01
N ALA A 359 12.54 -7.20 15.42
CA ALA A 359 12.31 -6.87 14.02
C ALA A 359 11.97 -5.38 13.86
N ILE A 360 12.58 -4.75 12.85
CA ILE A 360 12.31 -3.38 12.43
C ILE A 360 12.09 -3.42 10.91
N ASN A 361 10.91 -3.00 10.46
CA ASN A 361 10.65 -2.88 9.02
C ASN A 361 11.02 -1.48 8.54
N VAL A 362 11.70 -1.40 7.40
CA VAL A 362 11.99 -0.18 6.66
C VAL A 362 11.25 -0.27 5.33
N ASN A 363 10.26 0.59 5.15
CA ASN A 363 9.40 0.63 3.98
C ASN A 363 9.74 1.84 3.11
N GLY A 364 9.90 1.64 1.80
CA GLY A 364 10.14 2.71 0.84
C GLY A 364 8.89 3.09 0.07
N PHE A 365 8.66 4.40 -0.08
CA PHE A 365 7.52 4.93 -0.81
C PHE A 365 7.96 5.98 -1.83
N GLU A 366 7.50 5.85 -3.08
CA GLU A 366 7.39 6.99 -3.98
C GLU A 366 6.01 7.59 -3.77
N SER A 367 5.94 8.85 -3.33
CA SER A 367 4.67 9.49 -2.96
C SER A 367 3.89 8.65 -1.91
N ARG A 368 2.83 7.94 -2.34
CA ARG A 368 2.03 7.01 -1.52
C ARG A 368 2.18 5.54 -1.96
N HIS A 369 2.89 5.30 -3.06
CA HIS A 369 3.07 3.96 -3.62
C HIS A 369 4.25 3.26 -2.95
N LEU A 370 4.01 2.06 -2.43
CA LEU A 370 5.06 1.22 -1.88
C LEU A 370 5.95 0.70 -3.01
N ILE A 371 7.25 0.96 -2.93
CA ILE A 371 8.24 0.47 -3.91
C ILE A 371 9.06 -0.72 -3.40
N GLY A 372 8.86 -1.09 -2.14
CA GLY A 372 9.53 -2.21 -1.49
C GLY A 372 9.81 -1.91 -0.03
N GLY A 373 10.53 -2.80 0.61
CA GLY A 373 10.97 -2.64 1.97
C GLY A 373 11.82 -3.81 2.42
N VAL A 374 12.38 -3.65 3.61
CA VAL A 374 13.21 -4.66 4.24
C VAL A 374 12.86 -4.82 5.71
N THR A 375 12.97 -6.04 6.23
CA THR A 375 12.97 -6.32 7.67
C THR A 375 14.40 -6.48 8.14
N LEU A 376 14.78 -5.64 9.09
CA LEU A 376 16.06 -5.67 9.78
C LEU A 376 15.86 -6.34 11.13
N ILE A 377 16.76 -7.23 11.50
CA ILE A 377 16.69 -7.93 12.77
C ILE A 377 17.90 -7.56 13.60
N ALA A 378 17.65 -7.01 14.78
CA ALA A 378 18.64 -6.72 15.79
C ALA A 378 18.60 -7.80 16.87
N GLU A 379 19.74 -8.42 17.16
CA GLU A 379 19.86 -9.46 18.20
C GLU A 379 20.76 -9.00 19.34
N GLY A 380 20.21 -8.95 20.56
CA GLY A 380 20.95 -8.67 21.78
C GLY A 380 21.41 -9.98 22.42
N VAL A 381 22.72 -10.08 22.67
CA VAL A 381 23.34 -11.23 23.33
C VAL A 381 23.62 -10.87 24.80
N ALA A 382 23.39 -11.82 25.70
CA ALA A 382 23.61 -11.68 27.14
C ALA A 382 25.10 -11.58 27.49
#